data_AF-A0A975LMD6-F1
#
_entry.id   AF-A0A975LMD6-F1
#
_cell.length_a   1.000
_cell.length_b   1.000
_cell.length_c   1.000
_cell.angle_alpha   90.00
_cell.angle_beta   90.00
_cell.angle_gamma   90.00
#
_symmetry.space_group_name_H-M   'P 1'
#
loop_
_entity.id
_entity.type
_entity.pdbx_description
1 polymer ?
#
loop_
_entity_poly.entity_id
_entity_poly.type
_entity_poly.pdbx_seq_one_letter_code
_entity_poly.pdbx_strand_id
1 'polypeptide(L)'
;MNNIKWHSSIVNKIDKEKILKQEGYVIWLTGLSGSGKSTIASEVEKQLTDEGRVVYRLDGDNIRHGLNKDLGFSMEDRKENIRRIAEVAKLFKDAGIITIVSFISPTIELRKIAKDIIGEDFHEVYISASVHDCIQRDPKGLYKKALAGEIKQFTGIDSPYEIPVEPNLIIDTNIESIEESTRILKNYIYKTQLEFITKDLINVALSAGDKILEIYNKEFEVEYKSDDSPLTEADKSANEIIVRYLKSNYRFASILAEESSDDLSRLENDWCFIVDPLDGTKEFVNRNGEFTVNIGLSYKGKSVLGVIYAPIFDEMYYASMDNGSYMIKGDNVIKLDSSSKENELTLVGSKSHRTKELEDLINKNKRKIVNVKSFGSSLKGCMIARNEADLYYRFGLTSEWDTCAMQCVVEEAGAIFRQMDHTQMTYNRKDSLNRKGFYIVNRKENIFI
;
A
#
# COMPACT_ATOMS: atom_id res chain seq x y z
N MET A 1 -29.91 -31.94 6.53
CA MET A 1 -29.82 -30.55 7.02
C MET A 1 -30.10 -29.61 5.85
N ASN A 2 -31.35 -29.22 5.58
CA ASN A 2 -31.70 -28.34 4.43
C ASN A 2 -32.69 -27.22 4.80
N ASN A 3 -32.83 -26.89 6.10
CA ASN A 3 -33.79 -25.88 6.58
C ASN A 3 -33.12 -24.60 7.11
N ILE A 4 -31.83 -24.37 6.82
CA ILE A 4 -31.11 -23.18 7.26
C ILE A 4 -30.89 -22.29 6.04
N LYS A 5 -31.35 -21.04 6.11
CA LYS A 5 -31.09 -20.00 5.11
C LYS A 5 -30.13 -18.98 5.69
N TRP A 6 -29.17 -18.55 4.88
CA TRP A 6 -28.34 -17.40 5.24
C TRP A 6 -29.20 -16.13 5.19
N HIS A 7 -29.15 -15.33 6.25
CA HIS A 7 -29.81 -14.03 6.29
C HIS A 7 -28.76 -12.95 6.07
N SER A 8 -28.83 -12.27 4.93
CA SER A 8 -27.95 -11.13 4.62
C SER A 8 -28.27 -9.95 5.51
N SER A 9 -27.22 -9.33 6.07
CA SER A 9 -27.34 -8.07 6.81
C SER A 9 -27.54 -6.90 5.85
N ILE A 10 -28.31 -5.89 6.29
CA ILE A 10 -28.43 -4.61 5.58
C ILE A 10 -27.10 -3.85 5.62
N VAL A 11 -26.38 -3.95 6.75
CA VAL A 11 -25.03 -3.40 6.94
C VAL A 11 -24.01 -4.47 6.56
N ASN A 12 -23.23 -4.23 5.51
CA ASN A 12 -22.29 -5.21 4.96
C ASN A 12 -20.85 -5.00 5.49
N LYS A 13 -19.89 -5.80 5.00
CA LYS A 13 -18.45 -5.73 5.36
C LYS A 13 -17.89 -4.32 5.06
N ILE A 14 -18.14 -3.81 3.85
CA ILE A 14 -17.66 -2.51 3.35
C ILE A 14 -18.12 -1.36 4.25
N ASP A 15 -19.38 -1.38 4.71
CA ASP A 15 -19.91 -0.33 5.59
C ASP A 15 -19.15 -0.27 6.93
N LYS A 16 -18.80 -1.43 7.49
CA LYS A 16 -18.06 -1.52 8.75
C LYS A 16 -16.60 -1.10 8.57
N GLU A 17 -15.97 -1.52 7.48
CA GLU A 17 -14.59 -1.17 7.14
C GLU A 17 -14.41 0.33 6.96
N LYS A 18 -15.40 1.02 6.36
CA LYS A 18 -15.42 2.49 6.30
C LYS A 18 -15.43 3.15 7.68
N ILE A 19 -16.19 2.60 8.63
CA ILE A 19 -16.23 3.13 10.00
C ILE A 19 -14.90 2.89 10.72
N LEU A 20 -14.33 1.69 10.58
CA LEU A 20 -13.07 1.31 11.21
C LEU A 20 -11.83 1.89 10.51
N LYS A 21 -12.01 2.41 9.29
CA LYS A 21 -10.93 2.90 8.43
C LYS A 21 -9.86 1.86 8.12
N GLN A 22 -10.27 0.61 7.96
CA GLN A 22 -9.41 -0.54 7.67
C GLN A 22 -10.23 -1.65 7.04
N GLU A 23 -9.57 -2.50 6.27
CA GLU A 23 -10.12 -3.78 5.82
C GLU A 23 -9.87 -4.88 6.85
N GLY A 24 -10.85 -5.77 7.00
CA GLY A 24 -10.70 -6.98 7.77
C GLY A 24 -9.92 -8.02 6.97
N TYR A 25 -8.88 -8.60 7.59
CA TYR A 25 -8.13 -9.73 7.05
C TYR A 25 -7.88 -10.79 8.12
N VAL A 26 -7.60 -12.02 7.70
CA VAL A 26 -7.12 -13.07 8.59
C VAL A 26 -5.65 -13.36 8.31
N ILE A 27 -4.81 -13.00 9.26
CA ILE A 27 -3.38 -13.29 9.27
C ILE A 27 -3.16 -14.60 10.01
N TRP A 28 -2.97 -15.68 9.26
CA TRP A 28 -2.84 -17.03 9.81
C TRP A 28 -1.38 -17.43 10.01
N LEU A 29 -0.89 -17.33 11.24
CA LEU A 29 0.47 -17.72 11.59
C LEU A 29 0.55 -19.24 11.75
N THR A 30 1.37 -19.89 10.91
CA THR A 30 1.70 -21.32 11.01
C THR A 30 3.19 -21.53 11.31
N GLY A 31 3.52 -22.65 11.94
CA GLY A 31 4.88 -23.01 12.33
C GLY A 31 4.89 -23.95 13.53
N LEU A 32 6.07 -24.48 13.86
CA LEU A 32 6.27 -25.38 15.00
C LEU A 32 5.94 -24.72 16.35
N SER A 33 5.60 -25.52 17.37
CA SER A 33 5.56 -24.98 18.74
C SER A 33 6.91 -24.32 19.07
N GLY A 34 6.93 -23.22 19.81
CA GLY A 34 8.20 -22.51 20.10
C GLY A 34 8.82 -21.72 18.93
N SER A 35 8.20 -21.70 17.75
CA SER A 35 8.70 -20.92 16.60
C SER A 35 8.56 -19.39 16.75
N GLY A 36 7.86 -18.90 17.77
CA GLY A 36 7.68 -17.45 18.02
C GLY A 36 6.33 -16.86 17.61
N LYS A 37 5.42 -17.65 17.04
CA LYS A 37 4.07 -17.20 16.59
C LYS A 37 3.33 -16.31 17.59
N SER A 38 3.10 -16.80 18.82
CA SER A 38 2.31 -16.06 19.82
C SER A 38 3.02 -14.78 20.26
N THR A 39 4.35 -14.77 20.32
CA THR A 39 5.15 -13.59 20.66
C THR A 39 5.02 -12.52 19.58
N ILE A 40 5.29 -12.88 18.33
CA ILE A 40 5.17 -11.96 17.18
C ILE A 40 3.72 -11.45 17.05
N ALA A 41 2.73 -12.34 17.19
CA ALA A 41 1.32 -11.96 17.14
C ALA A 41 0.94 -10.92 18.21
N SER A 42 1.46 -11.08 19.44
CA SER A 42 1.17 -10.17 20.55
C SER A 42 1.84 -8.80 20.36
N GLU A 43 3.08 -8.78 19.89
CA GLU A 43 3.79 -7.53 19.59
C GLU A 43 3.16 -6.76 18.42
N VAL A 44 2.76 -7.46 17.36
CA VAL A 44 2.04 -6.84 16.23
C VAL A 44 0.66 -6.35 16.65
N GLU A 45 -0.10 -7.13 17.43
CA GLU A 45 -1.39 -6.72 17.99
C GLU A 45 -1.24 -5.41 18.79
N LYS A 46 -0.23 -5.33 19.67
CA LYS A 46 0.08 -4.12 20.43
C LYS A 46 0.39 -2.94 19.52
N GLN A 47 1.35 -3.08 18.59
CA GLN A 47 1.78 -1.97 17.74
C GLN A 47 0.65 -1.43 16.85
N LEU A 48 -0.11 -2.32 16.20
CA LEU A 48 -1.25 -1.91 15.38
C LEU A 48 -2.33 -1.21 16.21
N THR A 49 -2.59 -1.69 17.43
CA THR A 49 -3.53 -1.05 18.35
C THR A 49 -3.06 0.35 18.78
N ASP A 50 -1.78 0.50 19.12
CA ASP A 50 -1.16 1.80 19.44
C ASP A 50 -1.27 2.80 18.26
N GLU A 51 -1.27 2.28 17.03
CA GLU A 51 -1.45 3.03 15.77
C GLU A 51 -2.93 3.29 15.42
N GLY A 52 -3.88 2.83 16.25
CA GLY A 52 -5.31 3.08 16.11
C GLY A 52 -6.08 2.05 15.29
N ARG A 53 -5.48 0.89 15.00
CA ARG A 53 -6.14 -0.22 14.29
C ARG A 53 -6.89 -1.12 15.25
N VAL A 54 -8.03 -1.64 14.79
CA VAL A 54 -8.80 -2.65 15.51
C VAL A 54 -8.30 -4.04 15.12
N VAL A 55 -7.59 -4.67 16.05
CA VAL A 55 -7.00 -5.99 15.89
C VAL A 55 -7.56 -6.94 16.94
N TYR A 56 -7.75 -8.21 16.56
CA TYR A 56 -8.09 -9.25 17.52
C TYR A 56 -7.22 -10.49 17.31
N ARG A 57 -6.52 -10.91 18.36
CA ARG A 57 -5.71 -12.13 18.32
C ARG A 57 -6.49 -13.35 18.81
N LEU A 58 -6.63 -14.34 17.93
CA LEU A 58 -7.13 -15.66 18.26
C LEU A 58 -5.95 -16.57 18.63
N ASP A 59 -5.91 -16.98 19.90
CA ASP A 59 -4.88 -17.90 20.43
C ASP A 59 -5.42 -19.31 20.66
N GLY A 60 -4.59 -20.30 20.34
CA GLY A 60 -4.94 -21.71 20.42
C GLY A 60 -5.20 -22.23 21.82
N ASP A 61 -4.51 -21.71 22.83
CA ASP A 61 -4.72 -22.13 24.21
C ASP A 61 -5.97 -21.42 24.77
N ASN A 62 -6.13 -20.12 24.50
CA ASN A 62 -7.26 -19.33 24.97
C ASN A 62 -8.61 -19.90 24.52
N ILE A 63 -8.71 -20.29 23.25
CA ILE A 63 -9.97 -20.80 22.71
C ILE A 63 -10.37 -22.16 23.33
N ARG A 64 -9.40 -22.96 23.78
CA ARG A 64 -9.65 -24.24 24.44
C ARG A 64 -10.22 -24.10 25.86
N HIS A 65 -10.22 -22.90 26.44
CA HIS A 65 -10.96 -22.64 27.69
C HIS A 65 -12.48 -22.49 27.46
N GLY A 66 -12.90 -22.17 26.23
CA GLY A 66 -14.29 -21.84 25.90
C GLY A 66 -14.79 -22.61 24.68
N LEU A 67 -14.73 -21.98 23.50
CA LEU A 67 -15.33 -22.47 22.26
C LEU A 67 -14.87 -23.89 21.86
N ASN A 68 -13.62 -24.26 22.19
CA ASN A 68 -13.05 -25.58 21.84
C ASN A 68 -12.72 -26.42 23.08
N LYS A 69 -13.39 -26.19 24.22
CA LYS A 69 -13.13 -26.91 25.48
C LYS A 69 -13.43 -28.42 25.44
N ASP A 70 -14.27 -28.84 24.50
CA ASP A 70 -14.68 -30.21 24.26
C ASP A 70 -13.67 -31.00 23.41
N LEU A 71 -12.72 -30.33 22.76
CA LEU A 71 -11.81 -30.95 21.80
C LEU A 71 -10.50 -31.40 22.46
N GLY A 72 -10.11 -32.64 22.18
CA GLY A 72 -8.79 -33.17 22.51
C GLY A 72 -7.69 -32.75 21.53
N PHE A 73 -6.72 -33.65 21.35
CA PHE A 73 -5.56 -33.48 20.45
C PHE A 73 -5.46 -34.55 19.36
N SER A 74 -6.52 -35.35 19.18
CA SER A 74 -6.61 -36.29 18.06
C SER A 74 -6.63 -35.55 16.71
N MET A 75 -6.41 -36.26 15.60
CA MET A 75 -6.44 -35.62 14.27
C MET A 75 -7.82 -35.02 13.96
N GLU A 76 -8.90 -35.73 14.30
CA GLU A 76 -10.27 -35.23 14.13
C GLU A 76 -10.53 -33.99 15.01
N ASP A 77 -10.10 -34.01 16.28
CA ASP A 77 -10.22 -32.84 17.16
C ASP A 77 -9.42 -31.65 16.62
N ARG A 78 -8.24 -31.88 16.05
CA ARG A 78 -7.43 -30.82 15.42
C ARG A 78 -8.13 -30.27 14.20
N LYS A 79 -8.73 -31.12 13.37
CA LYS A 79 -9.51 -30.71 12.19
C LYS A 79 -10.69 -29.82 12.59
N GLU A 80 -11.46 -30.25 13.58
CA GLU A 80 -12.61 -29.48 14.09
C GLU A 80 -12.17 -28.20 14.79
N ASN A 81 -11.05 -28.23 15.54
CA ASN A 81 -10.48 -27.04 16.16
C ASN A 81 -10.12 -25.99 15.11
N ILE A 82 -9.47 -26.38 14.02
CA ILE A 82 -9.13 -25.47 12.92
C ILE A 82 -10.38 -24.94 12.21
N ARG A 83 -11.36 -25.82 11.95
CA ARG A 83 -12.64 -25.44 11.33
C ARG A 83 -13.36 -24.37 12.15
N ARG A 84 -13.57 -24.59 13.45
CA ARG A 84 -14.26 -23.63 14.34
C ARG A 84 -13.56 -22.27 14.39
N ILE A 85 -12.23 -22.27 14.41
CA ILE A 85 -11.44 -21.04 14.44
C ILE A 85 -11.52 -20.28 13.12
N ALA A 86 -11.47 -20.98 11.99
CA ALA A 86 -11.63 -20.35 10.70
C ALA A 86 -13.00 -19.67 10.56
N GLU A 87 -14.06 -20.30 11.06
CA GLU A 87 -15.41 -19.69 11.09
C GLU A 87 -15.46 -18.42 11.96
N VAL A 88 -14.83 -18.44 13.15
CA VAL A 88 -14.78 -17.25 14.01
C VAL A 88 -13.91 -16.15 13.40
N ALA A 89 -12.75 -16.50 12.85
CA ALA A 89 -11.86 -15.55 12.20
C ALA A 89 -12.56 -14.87 11.01
N LYS A 90 -13.36 -15.63 10.25
CA LYS A 90 -14.22 -15.09 9.19
C LYS A 90 -15.22 -14.07 9.72
N LEU A 91 -15.89 -14.33 10.84
CA LEU A 91 -16.83 -13.37 11.44
C LEU A 91 -16.17 -12.05 11.84
N PHE A 92 -14.96 -12.10 12.43
CA PHE A 92 -14.22 -10.88 12.76
C PHE A 92 -13.74 -10.13 11.53
N LYS A 93 -13.23 -10.86 10.54
CA LYS A 93 -12.88 -10.29 9.25
C LYS A 93 -14.07 -9.61 8.56
N ASP A 94 -15.25 -10.23 8.57
CA ASP A 94 -16.48 -9.67 8.01
C ASP A 94 -17.06 -8.52 8.88
N ALA A 95 -16.46 -8.28 10.05
CA ALA A 95 -16.68 -7.09 10.88
C ALA A 95 -15.67 -5.97 10.63
N GLY A 96 -14.71 -6.15 9.71
CA GLY A 96 -13.63 -5.20 9.40
C GLY A 96 -12.44 -5.27 10.36
N ILE A 97 -12.35 -6.33 11.18
CA ILE A 97 -11.29 -6.49 12.19
C ILE A 97 -10.10 -7.26 11.58
N ILE A 98 -8.89 -6.75 11.80
CA ILE A 98 -7.66 -7.50 11.47
C ILE A 98 -7.52 -8.63 12.49
N THR A 99 -7.64 -9.86 12.04
CA THR A 99 -7.64 -11.04 12.92
C THR A 99 -6.32 -11.78 12.79
N ILE A 100 -5.56 -11.86 13.90
CA ILE A 100 -4.29 -12.60 13.93
C ILE A 100 -4.53 -13.95 14.57
N VAL A 101 -4.31 -15.03 13.83
CA VAL A 101 -4.52 -16.40 14.30
C VAL A 101 -3.17 -17.05 14.55
N SER A 102 -2.87 -17.45 15.79
CA SER A 102 -1.60 -18.09 16.16
C SER A 102 -1.80 -19.53 16.63
N PHE A 103 -2.04 -20.45 15.68
CA PHE A 103 -2.36 -21.86 15.96
C PHE A 103 -1.30 -22.82 15.40
N ILE A 104 -1.20 -24.02 15.99
CA ILE A 104 -0.46 -25.12 15.38
C ILE A 104 -1.38 -25.74 14.32
N SER A 105 -1.05 -25.51 13.04
CA SER A 105 -1.76 -26.07 11.87
C SER A 105 -0.77 -26.91 11.06
N PRO A 106 -0.51 -28.17 11.47
CA PRO A 106 0.70 -28.90 11.08
C PRO A 106 0.70 -29.43 9.65
N THR A 107 -0.46 -29.61 9.04
CA THR A 107 -0.58 -30.19 7.69
C THR A 107 -1.14 -29.17 6.70
N ILE A 108 -0.80 -29.35 5.43
CA ILE A 108 -1.34 -28.58 4.30
C ILE A 108 -2.86 -28.72 4.26
N GLU A 109 -3.41 -29.91 4.52
CA GLU A 109 -4.87 -30.14 4.56
C GLU A 109 -5.56 -29.23 5.58
N LEU A 110 -5.02 -29.12 6.80
CA LEU A 110 -5.64 -28.29 7.84
C LEU A 110 -5.61 -26.80 7.46
N ARG A 111 -4.51 -26.31 6.89
CA ARG A 111 -4.41 -24.91 6.46
C ARG A 111 -5.29 -24.63 5.26
N LYS A 112 -5.45 -25.60 4.36
CA LYS A 112 -6.42 -25.54 3.25
C LYS A 112 -7.86 -25.41 3.76
N ILE A 113 -8.26 -26.15 4.80
CA ILE A 113 -9.61 -26.01 5.40
C ILE A 113 -9.84 -24.57 5.88
N ALA A 114 -8.86 -23.97 6.57
CA ALA A 114 -8.98 -22.59 7.02
C ALA A 114 -9.11 -21.62 5.84
N LYS A 115 -8.26 -21.78 4.81
CA LYS A 115 -8.30 -20.99 3.58
C LYS A 115 -9.66 -21.11 2.86
N ASP A 116 -10.18 -22.32 2.70
CA ASP A 116 -11.45 -22.59 2.02
C ASP A 116 -12.64 -21.94 2.75
N ILE A 117 -12.60 -21.87 4.08
CA ILE A 117 -13.66 -21.22 4.90
C ILE A 117 -13.58 -19.69 4.80
N ILE A 118 -12.37 -19.14 4.93
CA ILE A 118 -12.12 -17.70 5.05
C ILE A 118 -12.20 -17.00 3.68
N GLY A 119 -11.68 -17.65 2.62
CA GLY A 119 -11.66 -17.14 1.25
C GLY A 119 -10.41 -16.32 0.94
N GLU A 120 -10.56 -15.30 0.10
CA GLU A 120 -9.46 -14.48 -0.44
C GLU A 120 -8.75 -13.64 0.64
N ASP A 121 -9.44 -13.32 1.73
CA ASP A 121 -8.89 -12.57 2.87
C ASP A 121 -8.01 -13.43 3.81
N PHE A 122 -7.66 -14.66 3.41
CA PHE A 122 -6.77 -15.56 4.14
C PHE A 122 -5.31 -15.36 3.73
N HIS A 123 -4.48 -14.92 4.67
CA HIS A 123 -3.05 -14.74 4.46
C HIS A 123 -2.26 -15.75 5.30
N GLU A 124 -1.65 -16.74 4.65
CA GLU A 124 -0.79 -17.74 5.29
C GLU A 124 0.59 -17.15 5.56
N VAL A 125 0.95 -17.02 6.84
CA VAL A 125 2.27 -16.54 7.26
C VAL A 125 3.03 -17.68 7.92
N TYR A 126 4.13 -18.10 7.31
CA TYR A 126 4.98 -19.15 7.84
C TYR A 126 6.05 -18.55 8.75
N ILE A 127 5.94 -18.84 10.05
CA ILE A 127 6.97 -18.56 11.05
C ILE A 127 7.94 -19.74 11.08
N SER A 128 9.00 -19.62 10.28
CA SER A 128 10.05 -20.62 10.13
C SER A 128 10.96 -20.64 11.35
N ALA A 129 11.25 -21.86 11.81
CA ALA A 129 12.22 -22.16 12.84
C ALA A 129 12.61 -23.64 12.73
N SER A 130 13.88 -23.96 12.98
CA SER A 130 14.29 -25.37 13.09
C SER A 130 13.66 -26.04 14.32
N VAL A 131 13.41 -27.36 14.23
CA VAL A 131 12.96 -28.16 15.38
C VAL A 131 13.94 -28.04 16.55
N HIS A 132 15.25 -28.02 16.25
CA HIS A 132 16.29 -27.91 17.25
C HIS A 132 16.16 -26.62 18.07
N ASP A 133 16.00 -25.48 17.41
CA ASP A 133 15.87 -24.19 18.09
C ASP A 133 14.54 -24.08 18.84
N CYS A 134 13.47 -24.66 18.30
CA CYS A 134 12.19 -24.76 19.00
C CYS A 134 12.31 -25.56 20.31
N ILE A 135 13.03 -26.68 20.29
CA ILE A 135 13.34 -27.49 21.49
C ILE A 135 14.21 -26.71 22.47
N GLN A 136 15.22 -25.97 22.00
CA GLN A 136 16.08 -25.17 22.87
C GLN A 136 15.31 -24.06 23.58
N ARG A 137 14.40 -23.38 22.86
CA ARG A 137 13.58 -22.29 23.41
C ARG A 137 12.52 -22.79 24.40
N ASP A 138 11.84 -23.89 24.06
CA ASP A 138 10.74 -24.56 24.77
C ASP A 138 10.02 -23.74 25.87
N PRO A 139 9.42 -22.58 25.53
CA PRO A 139 8.95 -21.62 26.53
C PRO A 139 7.80 -22.16 27.40
N LYS A 140 7.10 -23.19 26.91
CA LYS A 140 5.98 -23.86 27.58
C LYS A 140 6.38 -25.19 28.22
N GLY A 141 7.64 -25.63 28.09
CA GLY A 141 8.09 -26.94 28.56
C GLY A 141 7.45 -28.13 27.85
N LEU A 142 6.86 -27.92 26.66
CA LEU A 142 6.10 -28.94 25.93
C LEU A 142 7.02 -29.91 25.20
N TYR A 143 8.13 -29.42 24.63
CA TYR A 143 9.12 -30.30 24.01
C TYR A 143 9.78 -31.21 25.04
N LYS A 144 10.12 -30.68 26.23
CA LYS A 144 10.66 -31.48 27.33
C LYS A 144 9.72 -32.63 27.72
N LYS A 145 8.42 -32.35 27.85
CA LYS A 145 7.39 -33.36 28.16
C LYS A 145 7.19 -34.36 27.02
N ALA A 146 7.20 -33.91 25.77
CA ALA A 146 7.09 -34.79 24.61
C ALA A 146 8.30 -35.74 24.49
N LEU A 147 9.52 -35.22 24.68
CA LEU A 147 10.74 -36.03 24.69
C LEU A 147 10.79 -37.03 25.85
N ALA A 148 10.17 -36.71 26.99
CA ALA A 148 9.98 -37.64 28.10
C ALA A 148 8.86 -38.68 27.87
N GLY A 149 8.12 -38.60 26.76
CA GLY A 149 7.02 -39.50 26.42
C GLY A 149 5.69 -39.18 27.15
N GLU A 150 5.62 -38.06 27.89
CA GLU A 150 4.43 -37.63 28.62
C GLU A 150 3.35 -37.06 27.68
N ILE A 151 3.77 -36.48 26.54
CA ILE A 151 2.89 -35.98 25.48
C ILE A 151 3.15 -36.80 24.22
N LYS A 152 2.10 -37.44 23.69
CA LYS A 152 2.13 -38.19 22.43
C LYS A 152 1.56 -37.34 21.29
N GLN A 153 1.93 -37.68 20.06
CA GLN A 153 1.53 -37.01 18.81
C GLN A 153 1.87 -35.51 18.80
N PHE A 154 3.06 -35.18 19.29
CA PHE A 154 3.57 -33.83 19.32
C PHE A 154 4.22 -33.44 17.99
N THR A 155 3.74 -32.33 17.42
CA THR A 155 4.19 -31.82 16.13
C THR A 155 5.67 -31.44 16.17
N GLY A 156 6.47 -32.01 15.27
CA GLY A 156 7.92 -31.83 15.19
C GLY A 156 8.74 -32.88 15.96
N ILE A 157 8.11 -33.80 16.68
CA ILE A 157 8.77 -34.94 17.36
C ILE A 157 8.25 -36.26 16.78
N ASP A 158 7.04 -36.67 17.18
CA ASP A 158 6.41 -37.93 16.79
C ASP A 158 5.19 -37.73 15.85
N SER A 159 4.88 -36.49 15.50
CA SER A 159 4.00 -36.10 14.38
C SER A 159 4.71 -35.12 13.45
N PRO A 160 4.66 -35.29 12.11
CA PRO A 160 5.33 -34.38 11.18
C PRO A 160 4.68 -32.99 11.14
N TYR A 161 5.45 -32.01 10.65
CA TYR A 161 4.98 -30.68 10.23
C TYR A 161 5.29 -30.51 8.75
N GLU A 162 4.28 -30.21 7.96
CA GLU A 162 4.40 -29.95 6.53
C GLU A 162 4.60 -28.45 6.32
N ILE A 163 5.74 -28.07 5.76
CA ILE A 163 6.08 -26.68 5.42
C ILE A 163 5.11 -26.17 4.34
N PRO A 164 4.54 -24.96 4.47
CA PRO A 164 3.71 -24.35 3.42
C PRO A 164 4.48 -24.21 2.10
N VAL A 165 3.84 -24.50 0.97
CA VAL A 165 4.48 -24.47 -0.36
C VAL A 165 4.62 -23.04 -0.88
N GLU A 166 3.54 -22.26 -0.80
CA GLU A 166 3.48 -20.87 -1.26
C GLU A 166 2.78 -20.00 -0.21
N PRO A 167 3.38 -19.85 0.99
CA PRO A 167 2.82 -18.94 1.98
C PRO A 167 2.90 -17.49 1.46
N ASN A 168 1.96 -16.65 1.87
CA ASN A 168 1.97 -15.24 1.48
C ASN A 168 3.15 -14.46 2.09
N LEU A 169 3.68 -14.93 3.22
CA LEU A 169 4.85 -14.37 3.90
C LEU A 169 5.62 -15.47 4.64
N ILE A 170 6.95 -15.38 4.62
CA ILE A 170 7.85 -16.20 5.44
C ILE A 170 8.63 -15.27 6.37
N ILE A 171 8.71 -15.65 7.64
CA ILE A 171 9.50 -14.98 8.69
C ILE A 171 10.42 -16.04 9.29
N ASP A 172 11.73 -15.86 9.14
CA ASP A 172 12.73 -16.78 9.66
C ASP A 172 13.27 -16.32 11.02
N THR A 173 12.68 -16.86 12.08
CA THR A 173 13.06 -16.54 13.46
C THR A 173 14.40 -17.16 13.89
N ASN A 174 15.08 -17.90 13.01
CA ASN A 174 16.47 -18.29 13.23
C ASN A 174 17.45 -17.15 12.96
N ILE A 175 17.05 -16.18 12.12
CA ILE A 175 17.91 -15.08 11.66
C ILE A 175 17.37 -13.74 12.19
N GLU A 176 16.04 -13.58 12.20
CA GLU A 176 15.36 -12.35 12.55
C GLU A 176 15.15 -12.26 14.06
N SER A 177 15.39 -11.07 14.63
CA SER A 177 14.98 -10.77 16.00
C SER A 177 13.46 -10.68 16.10
N ILE A 178 12.93 -10.66 17.33
CA ILE A 178 11.49 -10.44 17.57
C ILE A 178 11.05 -9.09 17.00
N GLU A 179 11.86 -8.04 17.19
CA GLU A 179 11.59 -6.70 16.68
C GLU A 179 11.51 -6.69 15.15
N GLU A 180 12.48 -7.33 14.48
CA GLU A 180 12.50 -7.41 13.02
C GLU A 180 11.34 -8.25 12.47
N SER A 181 11.06 -9.40 13.08
CA SER A 181 9.92 -10.25 12.72
C SER A 181 8.58 -9.50 12.85
N THR A 182 8.44 -8.74 13.94
CA THR A 182 7.25 -7.91 14.20
C THR A 182 7.11 -6.82 13.14
N ARG A 183 8.22 -6.13 12.81
CA ARG A 183 8.25 -5.10 11.76
C ARG A 183 7.89 -5.67 10.39
N ILE A 184 8.42 -6.83 10.02
CA ILE A 184 8.12 -7.52 8.75
C ILE A 184 6.62 -7.84 8.67
N LEU A 185 6.04 -8.46 9.71
CA LEU A 185 4.62 -8.81 9.70
C LEU A 185 3.71 -7.58 9.68
N LYS A 186 4.02 -6.54 10.47
CA LYS A 186 3.26 -5.29 10.49
C LYS A 186 3.27 -4.61 9.11
N ASN A 187 4.45 -4.52 8.49
CA ASN A 187 4.58 -3.95 7.14
C ASN A 187 3.80 -4.75 6.09
N TYR A 188 3.81 -6.08 6.20
CA TYR A 188 3.00 -6.93 5.32
C TYR A 188 1.50 -6.62 5.47
N ILE A 189 1.01 -6.48 6.71
CA ILE A 189 -0.39 -6.11 6.98
C ILE A 189 -0.72 -4.76 6.35
N TYR A 190 0.13 -3.74 6.49
CA TYR A 190 -0.10 -2.45 5.83
C TYR A 190 -0.07 -2.52 4.30
N LYS A 191 0.79 -3.38 3.72
CA LYS A 191 0.76 -3.63 2.27
C LYS A 191 -0.60 -4.21 1.83
N THR A 192 -1.20 -5.10 2.62
CA THR A 192 -2.54 -5.65 2.29
C THR A 192 -3.65 -4.59 2.33
N GLN A 193 -3.48 -3.51 3.09
CA GLN A 193 -4.47 -2.42 3.23
C GLN A 193 -4.39 -1.36 2.12
N LEU A 194 -3.45 -1.46 1.19
CA LEU A 194 -3.19 -0.38 0.23
C LEU A 194 -4.40 -0.02 -0.62
N GLU A 195 -5.21 -0.99 -1.04
CA GLU A 195 -6.43 -0.73 -1.82
C GLU A 195 -7.43 0.11 -1.01
N PHE A 196 -7.70 -0.26 0.25
CA PHE A 196 -8.54 0.52 1.16
C PHE A 196 -8.01 1.95 1.35
N ILE A 197 -6.72 2.08 1.69
CA ILE A 197 -6.08 3.38 1.93
C ILE A 197 -6.23 4.27 0.69
N THR A 198 -6.02 3.70 -0.51
CA THR A 198 -6.17 4.44 -1.77
C THR A 198 -7.58 5.00 -1.93
N LYS A 199 -8.60 4.16 -1.73
CA LYS A 199 -10.01 4.57 -1.84
C LYS A 199 -10.41 5.60 -0.79
N ASP A 200 -9.86 5.52 0.41
CA ASP A 200 -10.10 6.52 1.45
C ASP A 200 -9.47 7.87 1.09
N LEU A 201 -8.24 7.86 0.55
CA LEU A 201 -7.52 9.07 0.15
C LEU A 201 -8.13 9.80 -1.05
N ILE A 202 -8.94 9.12 -1.88
CA ILE A 202 -9.77 9.78 -2.91
C ILE A 202 -10.63 10.87 -2.27
N ASN A 203 -11.32 10.58 -1.15
CA ASN A 203 -12.19 11.55 -0.48
C ASN A 203 -11.40 12.72 0.13
N VAL A 204 -10.17 12.46 0.56
CA VAL A 204 -9.27 13.49 1.09
C VAL A 204 -8.80 14.42 -0.02
N ALA A 205 -8.40 13.86 -1.17
CA ALA A 205 -8.00 14.64 -2.33
C ALA A 205 -9.19 15.46 -2.90
N LEU A 206 -10.40 14.90 -2.93
CA LEU A 206 -11.63 15.64 -3.28
C LEU A 206 -11.85 16.83 -2.33
N SER A 207 -11.80 16.59 -1.02
CA SER A 207 -11.99 17.65 -0.02
C SER A 207 -10.95 18.77 -0.14
N ALA A 208 -9.69 18.43 -0.42
CA ALA A 208 -8.63 19.39 -0.68
C ALA A 208 -8.90 20.16 -1.97
N GLY A 209 -9.26 19.48 -3.06
CA GLY A 209 -9.57 20.10 -4.34
C GLY A 209 -10.79 21.01 -4.31
N ASP A 210 -11.84 20.66 -3.56
CA ASP A 210 -13.00 21.53 -3.33
C ASP A 210 -12.58 22.86 -2.68
N LYS A 211 -11.68 22.79 -1.69
CA LYS A 211 -11.13 23.97 -1.03
C LYS A 211 -10.27 24.81 -1.98
N ILE A 212 -9.47 24.17 -2.83
CA ILE A 212 -8.68 24.84 -3.88
C ILE A 212 -9.62 25.56 -4.86
N LEU A 213 -10.68 24.90 -5.33
CA LEU A 213 -11.67 25.50 -6.25
C LEU A 213 -12.44 26.67 -5.61
N GLU A 214 -12.76 26.58 -4.32
CA GLU A 214 -13.39 27.68 -3.58
C GLU A 214 -12.55 28.96 -3.66
N ILE A 215 -11.23 28.84 -3.54
CA ILE A 215 -10.28 29.96 -3.58
C ILE A 215 -10.02 30.39 -5.03
N TYR A 216 -9.84 29.43 -5.95
CA TYR A 216 -9.62 29.71 -7.38
C TYR A 216 -10.73 30.57 -8.01
N ASN A 217 -11.97 30.38 -7.56
CA ASN A 217 -13.14 31.11 -8.06
C ASN A 217 -13.30 32.53 -7.46
N LYS A 218 -12.43 32.93 -6.53
CA LYS A 218 -12.40 34.29 -5.94
C LYS A 218 -11.21 35.09 -6.48
N GLU A 219 -11.18 36.39 -6.23
CA GLU A 219 -9.93 37.16 -6.33
C GLU A 219 -9.02 36.75 -5.16
N PHE A 220 -7.74 36.48 -5.45
CA PHE A 220 -6.76 36.06 -4.46
C PHE A 220 -5.45 36.82 -4.65
N GLU A 221 -4.75 37.08 -3.55
CA GLU A 221 -3.40 37.64 -3.57
C GLU A 221 -2.38 36.50 -3.69
N VAL A 222 -1.30 36.75 -4.43
CA VAL A 222 -0.20 35.80 -4.61
C VAL A 222 0.94 36.22 -3.69
N GLU A 223 1.21 35.42 -2.67
CA GLU A 223 2.45 35.51 -1.90
C GLU A 223 3.57 34.79 -2.66
N TYR A 224 4.83 35.11 -2.38
CA TYR A 224 5.98 34.41 -2.96
C TYR A 224 6.83 33.79 -1.84
N LYS A 225 7.25 32.53 -2.02
CA LYS A 225 8.20 31.84 -1.14
C LYS A 225 9.61 32.43 -1.32
N SER A 226 10.55 31.98 -0.48
CA SER A 226 11.95 32.44 -0.53
C SER A 226 12.70 32.08 -1.83
N ASP A 227 12.15 31.20 -2.65
CA ASP A 227 12.67 30.79 -3.96
C ASP A 227 11.89 31.41 -5.14
N ASP A 228 11.12 32.48 -4.88
CA ASP A 228 10.26 33.20 -5.85
C ASP A 228 9.15 32.34 -6.47
N SER A 229 8.84 31.17 -5.90
CA SER A 229 7.64 30.41 -6.27
C SER A 229 6.38 31.04 -5.66
N PRO A 230 5.26 31.11 -6.39
CA PRO A 230 4.01 31.61 -5.82
C PRO A 230 3.51 30.65 -4.74
N LEU A 231 2.99 31.19 -3.64
CA LEU A 231 2.29 30.48 -2.59
C LEU A 231 0.91 31.11 -2.42
N THR A 232 -0.13 30.29 -2.45
CA THR A 232 -1.49 30.78 -2.31
C THR A 232 -2.12 30.25 -1.03
N GLU A 233 -3.20 30.90 -0.57
CA GLU A 233 -4.06 30.37 0.48
C GLU A 233 -4.56 28.94 0.17
N ALA A 234 -4.64 28.59 -1.12
CA ALA A 234 -5.08 27.28 -1.57
C ALA A 234 -4.08 26.17 -1.21
N ASP A 235 -2.77 26.38 -1.42
CA ASP A 235 -1.73 25.42 -1.05
C ASP A 235 -1.77 25.13 0.47
N LYS A 236 -1.80 26.19 1.29
CA LYS A 236 -1.85 26.08 2.77
C LYS A 236 -3.11 25.34 3.23
N SER A 237 -4.27 25.68 2.66
CA SER A 237 -5.55 25.08 3.05
C SER A 237 -5.65 23.61 2.64
N ALA A 238 -5.22 23.27 1.41
CA ALA A 238 -5.16 21.89 0.93
C ALA A 238 -4.20 21.05 1.78
N ASN A 239 -3.01 21.60 2.10
CA ASN A 239 -2.03 20.94 2.95
C ASN A 239 -2.61 20.62 4.33
N GLU A 240 -3.29 21.60 4.97
CA GLU A 240 -3.88 21.41 6.29
C GLU A 240 -4.92 20.29 6.31
N ILE A 241 -5.80 20.23 5.29
CA ILE A 241 -6.81 19.17 5.14
C ILE A 241 -6.12 17.79 5.03
N ILE A 242 -5.18 17.66 4.10
CA ILE A 242 -4.52 16.38 3.81
C ILE A 242 -3.68 15.93 5.01
N VAL A 243 -2.76 16.78 5.49
CA VAL A 243 -1.81 16.43 6.55
C VAL A 243 -2.53 16.14 7.86
N ARG A 244 -3.57 16.90 8.22
CA ARG A 244 -4.39 16.61 9.42
C ARG A 244 -5.02 15.22 9.31
N TYR A 245 -5.62 14.91 8.16
CA TYR A 245 -6.26 13.63 7.94
C TYR A 245 -5.26 12.47 8.03
N LEU A 246 -4.11 12.59 7.36
CA LEU A 246 -3.06 11.58 7.38
C LEU A 246 -2.53 11.34 8.81
N LYS A 247 -2.21 12.40 9.56
CA LYS A 247 -1.74 12.28 10.96
C LYS A 247 -2.76 11.62 11.89
N SER A 248 -4.05 11.87 11.68
CA SER A 248 -5.10 11.29 12.53
C SER A 248 -5.38 9.82 12.23
N ASN A 249 -5.31 9.39 10.97
CA ASN A 249 -5.82 8.08 10.52
C ASN A 249 -4.73 7.08 10.09
N TYR A 250 -3.53 7.56 9.75
CA TYR A 250 -2.45 6.75 9.18
C TYR A 250 -1.13 6.95 9.93
N ARG A 251 -1.16 6.76 11.25
CA ARG A 251 -0.03 6.99 12.18
C ARG A 251 1.20 6.11 11.94
N PHE A 252 1.05 5.04 11.15
CA PHE A 252 2.16 4.14 10.81
C PHE A 252 3.17 4.77 9.84
N ALA A 253 2.76 5.81 9.09
CA ALA A 253 3.59 6.45 8.08
C ALA A 253 4.00 7.86 8.50
N SER A 254 5.24 8.23 8.19
CA SER A 254 5.70 9.62 8.24
C SER A 254 5.13 10.43 7.08
N ILE A 255 5.30 11.75 7.09
CA ILE A 255 4.76 12.64 6.06
C ILE A 255 5.85 13.62 5.61
N LEU A 256 6.09 13.66 4.30
CA LEU A 256 6.83 14.69 3.59
C LEU A 256 5.82 15.44 2.70
N ALA A 257 5.59 16.72 2.97
CA ALA A 257 4.65 17.53 2.20
C ALA A 257 5.30 18.85 1.81
N GLU A 258 5.05 19.33 0.58
CA GLU A 258 5.68 20.57 0.07
C GLU A 258 5.50 21.76 1.01
N GLU A 259 4.30 21.93 1.56
CA GLU A 259 3.92 23.07 2.40
C GLU A 259 4.21 22.85 3.90
N SER A 260 4.93 21.80 4.25
CA SER A 260 5.26 21.46 5.64
C SER A 260 6.76 21.49 5.88
N SER A 261 7.17 21.81 7.10
CA SER A 261 8.58 21.65 7.51
C SER A 261 8.98 20.17 7.44
N ASP A 262 10.09 19.88 6.78
CA ASP A 262 10.64 18.53 6.70
C ASP A 262 11.26 18.09 8.04
N ASP A 263 10.64 17.11 8.69
CA ASP A 263 11.21 16.42 9.86
C ASP A 263 11.97 15.17 9.41
N LEU A 264 13.30 15.23 9.48
CA LEU A 264 14.19 14.14 9.06
C LEU A 264 14.05 12.85 9.89
N SER A 265 13.32 12.86 11.01
CA SER A 265 12.93 11.62 11.71
C SER A 265 12.13 10.69 10.79
N ARG A 266 11.49 11.21 9.73
CA ARG A 266 10.84 10.40 8.69
C ARG A 266 11.74 9.37 8.02
N LEU A 267 13.06 9.59 8.03
CA LEU A 267 14.03 8.68 7.42
C LEU A 267 14.21 7.38 8.22
N GLU A 268 13.74 7.34 9.47
CA GLU A 268 13.74 6.14 10.31
C GLU A 268 12.51 5.26 10.05
N ASN A 269 11.51 5.77 9.33
CA ASN A 269 10.30 5.05 8.97
C ASN A 269 10.36 4.53 7.53
N ASP A 270 10.03 3.25 7.36
CA ASP A 270 9.92 2.64 6.03
C ASP A 270 8.77 3.24 5.22
N TRP A 271 7.72 3.72 5.88
CA TRP A 271 6.51 4.28 5.26
C TRP A 271 6.52 5.80 5.34
N CYS A 272 6.32 6.45 4.20
CA CYS A 272 6.26 7.91 4.14
C CYS A 272 5.26 8.36 3.08
N PHE A 273 4.22 9.08 3.50
CA PHE A 273 3.36 9.83 2.59
C PHE A 273 4.15 10.99 1.99
N ILE A 274 4.00 11.19 0.68
CA ILE A 274 4.67 12.24 -0.07
C ILE A 274 3.60 13.04 -0.78
N VAL A 275 3.43 14.29 -0.38
CA VAL A 275 2.25 15.11 -0.72
C VAL A 275 2.66 16.39 -1.41
N ASP A 276 2.06 16.64 -2.57
CA ASP A 276 1.98 17.97 -3.17
C ASP A 276 0.50 18.41 -3.09
N PRO A 277 0.16 19.34 -2.18
CA PRO A 277 -1.20 19.81 -2.02
C PRO A 277 -1.75 20.53 -3.26
N LEU A 278 -0.89 21.11 -4.10
CA LEU A 278 -1.26 21.86 -5.31
C LEU A 278 -0.06 21.91 -6.27
N ASP A 279 0.11 20.87 -7.09
CA ASP A 279 1.11 20.84 -8.16
C ASP A 279 0.60 21.67 -9.34
N GLY A 280 1.42 22.60 -9.80
CA GLY A 280 1.06 23.55 -10.85
C GLY A 280 0.61 24.90 -10.29
N THR A 281 1.27 25.42 -9.25
CA THR A 281 0.94 26.73 -8.69
C THR A 281 1.02 27.86 -9.72
N LYS A 282 1.92 27.76 -10.71
CA LYS A 282 1.96 28.71 -11.84
C LYS A 282 0.72 28.59 -12.72
N GLU A 283 0.26 27.38 -13.00
CA GLU A 283 -0.96 27.06 -13.73
C GLU A 283 -2.21 27.59 -13.00
N PHE A 284 -2.24 27.47 -11.68
CA PHE A 284 -3.25 28.05 -10.80
C PHE A 284 -3.28 29.58 -10.87
N VAL A 285 -2.13 30.24 -10.65
CA VAL A 285 -2.02 31.71 -10.70
C VAL A 285 -2.40 32.27 -12.07
N ASN A 286 -2.00 31.59 -13.15
CA ASN A 286 -2.33 31.99 -14.52
C ASN A 286 -3.76 31.63 -14.95
N ARG A 287 -4.56 31.02 -14.06
CA ARG A 287 -5.94 30.59 -14.31
C ARG A 287 -6.11 29.72 -15.56
N ASN A 288 -5.17 28.83 -15.83
CA ASN A 288 -5.27 27.93 -16.98
C ASN A 288 -5.86 26.54 -16.64
N GLY A 289 -6.10 26.28 -15.34
CA GLY A 289 -6.80 25.11 -14.83
C GLY A 289 -6.00 23.80 -14.79
N GLU A 290 -4.72 23.80 -15.16
CA GLU A 290 -3.88 22.60 -15.25
C GLU A 290 -3.06 22.34 -13.98
N PHE A 291 -3.74 22.22 -12.84
CA PHE A 291 -3.15 21.93 -11.53
C PHE A 291 -3.80 20.71 -10.87
N THR A 292 -3.08 20.06 -9.95
CA THR A 292 -3.56 18.84 -9.27
C THR A 292 -3.19 18.79 -7.81
N VAL A 293 -3.98 18.04 -7.03
CA VAL A 293 -3.57 17.52 -5.72
C VAL A 293 -2.87 16.18 -5.93
N ASN A 294 -1.69 15.97 -5.36
CA ASN A 294 -0.98 14.69 -5.41
C ASN A 294 -0.75 14.12 -3.99
N ILE A 295 -1.19 12.89 -3.76
CA ILE A 295 -0.96 12.14 -2.53
C ILE A 295 -0.32 10.81 -2.90
N GLY A 296 0.98 10.67 -2.65
CA GLY A 296 1.72 9.43 -2.81
C GLY A 296 2.00 8.75 -1.47
N LEU A 297 2.17 7.42 -1.47
CA LEU A 297 2.76 6.67 -0.36
C LEU A 297 3.99 5.94 -0.86
N SER A 298 5.09 6.10 -0.12
CA SER A 298 6.31 5.32 -0.34
C SER A 298 6.48 4.25 0.74
N TYR A 299 6.98 3.09 0.33
CA TYR A 299 7.44 2.02 1.21
C TYR A 299 8.86 1.59 0.83
N LYS A 300 9.81 1.70 1.77
CA LYS A 300 11.24 1.42 1.54
C LYS A 300 11.78 2.13 0.29
N GLY A 301 11.36 3.39 0.13
CA GLY A 301 11.73 4.27 -0.97
C GLY A 301 11.10 3.93 -2.33
N LYS A 302 10.16 2.99 -2.42
CA LYS A 302 9.38 2.71 -3.64
C LYS A 302 8.02 3.38 -3.55
N SER A 303 7.51 3.94 -4.64
CA SER A 303 6.12 4.40 -4.70
C SER A 303 5.18 3.18 -4.75
N VAL A 304 4.20 3.12 -3.84
CA VAL A 304 3.28 1.98 -3.70
C VAL A 304 1.80 2.38 -3.75
N LEU A 305 1.51 3.67 -3.74
CA LEU A 305 0.16 4.23 -3.84
C LEU A 305 0.27 5.63 -4.43
N GLY A 306 -0.64 5.99 -5.31
CA GLY A 306 -0.80 7.35 -5.82
C GLY A 306 -2.27 7.71 -5.97
N VAL A 307 -2.63 8.90 -5.51
CA VAL A 307 -3.90 9.58 -5.78
C VAL A 307 -3.60 10.95 -6.35
N ILE A 308 -4.17 11.27 -7.51
CA ILE A 308 -4.01 12.55 -8.20
C ILE A 308 -5.39 13.08 -8.53
N TYR A 309 -5.75 14.25 -8.03
CA TYR A 309 -7.01 14.90 -8.35
C TYR A 309 -6.77 16.16 -9.16
N ALA A 310 -7.44 16.30 -10.31
CA ALA A 310 -7.39 17.49 -11.15
C ALA A 310 -8.72 18.26 -11.04
N PRO A 311 -8.84 19.24 -10.12
CA PRO A 311 -10.15 19.76 -9.69
C PRO A 311 -10.95 20.43 -10.81
N ILE A 312 -10.28 21.14 -11.73
CA ILE A 312 -10.96 21.84 -12.84
C ILE A 312 -11.56 20.87 -13.85
N PHE A 313 -10.94 19.71 -14.05
CA PHE A 313 -11.40 18.70 -14.98
C PHE A 313 -12.37 17.70 -14.35
N ASP A 314 -12.50 17.72 -13.01
CA ASP A 314 -13.19 16.71 -12.21
C ASP A 314 -12.73 15.30 -12.58
N GLU A 315 -11.41 15.11 -12.60
CA GLU A 315 -10.75 13.85 -12.92
C GLU A 315 -9.89 13.40 -11.72
N MET A 316 -10.20 12.22 -11.20
CA MET A 316 -9.44 11.57 -10.14
C MET A 316 -8.68 10.38 -10.72
N TYR A 317 -7.37 10.30 -10.50
CA TYR A 317 -6.53 9.18 -10.87
C TYR A 317 -6.02 8.51 -9.62
N TYR A 318 -6.02 7.18 -9.60
CA TYR A 318 -5.52 6.45 -8.46
C TYR A 318 -4.95 5.10 -8.84
N ALA A 319 -3.96 4.66 -8.08
CA ALA A 319 -3.37 3.35 -8.19
C ALA A 319 -2.76 2.93 -6.86
N SER A 320 -2.65 1.62 -6.66
CA SER A 320 -1.80 1.05 -5.63
C SER A 320 -1.11 -0.20 -6.16
N MET A 321 0.04 -0.50 -5.57
CA MET A 321 0.88 -1.63 -5.94
C MET A 321 0.06 -2.91 -6.07
N ASP A 322 0.20 -3.58 -7.21
CA ASP A 322 -0.45 -4.86 -7.54
C ASP A 322 -1.99 -4.79 -7.71
N ASN A 323 -2.61 -3.59 -7.69
CA ASN A 323 -4.07 -3.41 -7.82
C ASN A 323 -4.49 -2.72 -9.12
N GLY A 324 -3.54 -2.25 -9.92
CA GLY A 324 -3.79 -1.56 -11.18
C GLY A 324 -4.07 -0.06 -11.00
N SER A 325 -4.26 0.60 -12.13
CA SER A 325 -4.43 2.04 -12.25
C SER A 325 -5.81 2.40 -12.81
N TYR A 326 -6.45 3.42 -12.26
CA TYR A 326 -7.83 3.79 -12.59
C TYR A 326 -8.02 5.30 -12.61
N MET A 327 -9.09 5.74 -13.28
CA MET A 327 -9.57 7.11 -13.29
C MET A 327 -11.08 7.15 -12.96
N ILE A 328 -11.50 8.09 -12.12
CA ILE A 328 -12.90 8.45 -11.92
C ILE A 328 -13.19 9.74 -12.66
N LYS A 329 -14.28 9.76 -13.43
CA LYS A 329 -14.81 10.96 -14.09
C LYS A 329 -16.33 10.92 -14.11
N GLY A 330 -16.96 11.81 -13.34
CA GLY A 330 -18.38 11.67 -12.99
C GLY A 330 -18.63 10.31 -12.31
N ASP A 331 -19.65 9.57 -12.76
CA ASP A 331 -19.99 8.26 -12.21
C ASP A 331 -19.16 7.09 -12.78
N ASN A 332 -18.22 7.36 -13.70
CA ASN A 332 -17.49 6.31 -14.40
C ASN A 332 -16.14 6.03 -13.72
N VAL A 333 -15.87 4.74 -13.47
CA VAL A 333 -14.55 4.23 -13.10
C VAL A 333 -13.93 3.56 -14.33
N ILE A 334 -12.81 4.07 -14.79
CA ILE A 334 -12.13 3.66 -16.02
C ILE A 334 -10.78 3.05 -15.64
N LYS A 335 -10.55 1.78 -16.00
CA LYS A 335 -9.22 1.17 -15.86
C LYS A 335 -8.26 1.79 -16.87
N LEU A 336 -7.08 2.18 -16.40
CA LEU A 336 -6.02 2.79 -17.20
C LEU A 336 -5.07 1.71 -17.70
N ASP A 337 -4.60 1.89 -18.94
CA ASP A 337 -3.64 1.03 -19.59
C ASP A 337 -2.86 1.90 -20.58
N SER A 338 -1.54 1.91 -20.44
CA SER A 338 -0.65 2.71 -21.27
C SER A 338 -0.49 2.10 -22.67
N SER A 339 -0.07 2.90 -23.63
CA SER A 339 0.04 2.43 -25.01
C SER A 339 1.14 1.36 -25.18
N SER A 340 1.01 0.51 -26.19
CA SER A 340 2.09 -0.38 -26.64
C SER A 340 2.75 0.07 -27.96
N LYS A 341 2.49 1.31 -28.40
CA LYS A 341 2.94 1.85 -29.68
C LYS A 341 4.46 1.86 -29.81
N GLU A 342 4.96 1.53 -31.00
CA GLU A 342 6.40 1.55 -31.34
C GLU A 342 6.80 2.77 -32.18
N ASN A 343 5.85 3.32 -32.92
CA ASN A 343 6.01 4.45 -33.84
C ASN A 343 4.79 5.37 -33.72
N GLU A 344 4.84 6.52 -34.40
CA GLU A 344 3.80 7.55 -34.32
C GLU A 344 3.52 8.01 -32.88
N LEU A 345 4.62 8.15 -32.13
CA LEU A 345 4.63 8.47 -30.72
C LEU A 345 4.22 9.93 -30.48
N THR A 346 3.47 10.12 -29.41
CA THR A 346 3.10 11.41 -28.86
C THR A 346 3.94 11.70 -27.63
N LEU A 347 4.79 12.73 -27.71
CA LEU A 347 5.52 13.23 -26.55
C LEU A 347 4.70 14.29 -25.84
N VAL A 348 4.60 14.21 -24.51
CA VAL A 348 4.03 15.26 -23.66
C VAL A 348 5.15 15.93 -22.86
N GLY A 349 5.13 17.27 -22.83
CA GLY A 349 6.14 18.06 -22.13
C GLY A 349 5.55 19.26 -21.38
N SER A 350 6.37 19.91 -20.57
CA SER A 350 5.99 21.13 -19.84
C SER A 350 5.72 22.29 -20.79
N LYS A 351 4.68 23.09 -20.52
CA LYS A 351 4.41 24.35 -21.25
C LYS A 351 5.47 25.41 -20.94
N SER A 352 5.91 25.42 -19.68
CA SER A 352 6.69 26.50 -19.07
C SER A 352 8.19 26.21 -19.01
N HIS A 353 8.62 24.98 -19.36
CA HIS A 353 10.01 24.52 -19.15
C HIS A 353 10.48 23.61 -20.31
N ARG A 354 10.64 24.15 -21.52
CA ARG A 354 11.33 23.45 -22.62
C ARG A 354 12.83 23.65 -22.49
N THR A 355 13.58 22.56 -22.59
CA THR A 355 15.04 22.59 -22.54
C THR A 355 15.62 22.18 -23.90
N LYS A 356 16.86 22.61 -24.17
CA LYS A 356 17.56 22.27 -25.41
C LYS A 356 17.72 20.75 -25.58
N GLU A 357 17.94 20.04 -24.48
CA GLU A 357 18.05 18.58 -24.44
C GLU A 357 16.78 17.90 -24.95
N LEU A 358 15.61 18.42 -24.57
CA LEU A 358 14.33 17.90 -25.05
C LEU A 358 14.15 18.15 -26.54
N GLU A 359 14.51 19.34 -27.03
CA GLU A 359 14.45 19.66 -28.47
C GLU A 359 15.40 18.77 -29.27
N ASP A 360 16.63 18.57 -28.79
CA ASP A 360 17.61 17.67 -29.41
C ASP A 360 17.11 16.22 -29.46
N LEU A 361 16.48 15.74 -28.37
CA LEU A 361 15.87 14.41 -28.32
C LEU A 361 14.74 14.26 -29.35
N ILE A 362 13.85 15.25 -29.44
CA ILE A 362 12.76 15.26 -30.43
C ILE A 362 13.32 15.24 -31.84
N ASN A 363 14.30 16.10 -32.13
CA ASN A 363 14.90 16.22 -33.46
C ASN A 363 15.61 14.94 -33.91
N LYS A 364 16.35 14.28 -33.01
CA LYS A 364 17.01 12.98 -33.27
C LYS A 364 16.00 11.87 -33.55
N ASN A 365 14.82 11.93 -32.95
CA ASN A 365 13.80 10.88 -32.99
C ASN A 365 12.54 11.25 -33.81
N LYS A 366 12.62 12.28 -34.67
CA LYS A 366 11.49 12.82 -35.47
C LYS A 366 10.79 11.82 -36.40
N ARG A 367 11.42 10.67 -36.68
CA ARG A 367 10.79 9.58 -37.46
C ARG A 367 9.79 8.79 -36.63
N LYS A 368 9.98 8.73 -35.31
CA LYS A 368 9.10 8.03 -34.37
C LYS A 368 8.15 8.99 -33.65
N ILE A 369 8.64 10.17 -33.24
CA ILE A 369 7.84 11.18 -32.55
C ILE A 369 7.15 12.07 -33.57
N VAL A 370 5.83 11.94 -33.69
CA VAL A 370 5.02 12.67 -34.69
C VAL A 370 4.16 13.76 -34.07
N ASN A 371 3.84 13.66 -32.77
CA ASN A 371 3.05 14.65 -32.05
C ASN A 371 3.80 15.12 -30.80
N VAL A 372 3.72 16.43 -30.51
CA VAL A 372 4.20 17.01 -29.25
C VAL A 372 3.05 17.79 -28.61
N LYS A 373 2.60 17.32 -27.45
CA LYS A 373 1.57 17.98 -26.63
C LYS A 373 2.22 18.62 -25.41
N SER A 374 1.49 19.53 -24.78
CA SER A 374 1.96 20.19 -23.57
C SER A 374 0.87 20.37 -22.55
N PHE A 375 1.20 20.09 -21.29
CA PHE A 375 0.25 20.09 -20.19
C PHE A 375 0.95 20.41 -18.86
N GLY A 376 0.24 21.08 -17.95
CA GLY A 376 0.69 21.38 -16.59
C GLY A 376 0.82 20.14 -15.70
N SER A 377 1.52 20.29 -14.57
CA SER A 377 1.40 19.39 -13.40
C SER A 377 1.67 17.88 -13.67
N SER A 378 1.25 17.00 -12.76
CA SER A 378 1.36 15.53 -12.86
C SER A 378 0.44 14.92 -13.92
N LEU A 379 -0.49 15.71 -14.47
CA LEU A 379 -1.39 15.33 -15.56
C LEU A 379 -0.64 14.83 -16.81
N LYS A 380 0.61 15.24 -17.01
CA LYS A 380 1.48 14.68 -18.08
C LYS A 380 1.66 13.17 -17.97
N GLY A 381 1.90 12.67 -16.75
CA GLY A 381 1.95 11.22 -16.51
C GLY A 381 0.58 10.57 -16.67
N CYS A 382 -0.48 11.25 -16.22
CA CYS A 382 -1.86 10.77 -16.37
C CYS A 382 -2.26 10.57 -17.84
N MET A 383 -1.79 11.44 -18.76
CA MET A 383 -1.98 11.25 -20.20
C MET A 383 -1.31 9.98 -20.73
N ILE A 384 -0.16 9.58 -20.18
CA ILE A 384 0.51 8.32 -20.54
C ILE A 384 -0.31 7.13 -20.03
N ALA A 385 -0.76 7.18 -18.76
CA ALA A 385 -1.61 6.15 -18.19
C ALA A 385 -2.94 5.99 -18.96
N ARG A 386 -3.46 7.07 -19.54
CA ARG A 386 -4.67 7.10 -20.39
C ARG A 386 -4.46 6.69 -21.84
N ASN A 387 -3.25 6.31 -22.26
CA ASN A 387 -2.93 6.04 -23.67
C ASN A 387 -3.20 7.26 -24.60
N GLU A 388 -2.99 8.47 -24.10
CA GLU A 388 -3.11 9.73 -24.86
C GLU A 388 -1.77 10.36 -25.22
N ALA A 389 -0.71 9.90 -24.55
CA ALA A 389 0.69 10.18 -24.80
C ALA A 389 1.53 8.91 -24.58
N ASP A 390 2.73 8.90 -25.14
CA ASP A 390 3.62 7.73 -25.12
C ASP A 390 4.93 8.01 -24.37
N LEU A 391 5.36 9.28 -24.35
CA LEU A 391 6.66 9.71 -23.84
C LEU A 391 6.54 10.98 -22.99
N TYR A 392 7.23 11.03 -21.86
CA TYR A 392 7.45 12.24 -21.09
C TYR A 392 8.89 12.26 -20.57
N TYR A 393 9.66 13.27 -20.98
CA TYR A 393 11.03 13.49 -20.51
C TYR A 393 11.10 14.80 -19.73
N ARG A 394 11.62 14.75 -18.50
CA ARG A 394 11.82 15.90 -17.62
C ARG A 394 13.29 16.01 -17.22
N PHE A 395 14.04 16.85 -17.92
CA PHE A 395 15.46 17.14 -17.63
C PHE A 395 15.66 18.13 -16.48
N GLY A 396 14.66 18.98 -16.22
CA GLY A 396 14.73 19.99 -15.17
C GLY A 396 14.43 19.42 -13.77
N LEU A 397 14.80 20.20 -12.75
CA LEU A 397 14.52 19.90 -11.35
C LEU A 397 13.01 19.72 -11.09
N THR A 398 12.72 18.77 -10.22
CA THR A 398 11.42 18.43 -9.62
C THR A 398 11.68 17.91 -8.21
N SER A 399 10.64 17.76 -7.42
CA SER A 399 10.69 17.19 -6.06
C SER A 399 10.05 15.80 -6.00
N GLU A 400 10.27 15.08 -4.91
CA GLU A 400 9.65 13.78 -4.66
C GLU A 400 8.12 13.87 -4.75
N TRP A 401 7.52 14.94 -4.24
CA TRP A 401 6.08 15.16 -4.23
C TRP A 401 5.47 15.37 -5.62
N ASP A 402 6.20 15.95 -6.58
CA ASP A 402 5.79 16.06 -7.99
C ASP A 402 5.66 14.70 -8.70
N THR A 403 6.28 13.65 -8.15
CA THR A 403 6.47 12.37 -8.87
C THR A 403 5.95 11.15 -8.15
N CYS A 404 5.86 11.15 -6.82
CA CYS A 404 5.53 9.93 -6.05
C CYS A 404 4.18 9.33 -6.46
N ALA A 405 3.11 10.13 -6.42
CA ALA A 405 1.79 9.69 -6.83
C ALA A 405 1.74 9.31 -8.32
N MET A 406 2.33 10.16 -9.17
CA MET A 406 2.38 9.97 -10.62
C MET A 406 3.09 8.68 -11.00
N GLN A 407 4.21 8.34 -10.35
CA GLN A 407 4.94 7.11 -10.64
C GLN A 407 4.05 5.88 -10.42
N CYS A 408 3.35 5.80 -9.29
CA CYS A 408 2.47 4.66 -9.02
C CYS A 408 1.37 4.55 -10.08
N VAL A 409 0.70 5.66 -10.40
CA VAL A 409 -0.36 5.71 -11.42
C VAL A 409 0.13 5.23 -12.79
N VAL A 410 1.33 5.63 -13.23
CA VAL A 410 1.83 5.24 -14.55
C VAL A 410 2.41 3.83 -14.59
N GLU A 411 3.10 3.37 -13.54
CA GLU A 411 3.68 2.01 -13.50
C GLU A 411 2.57 0.96 -13.40
N GLU A 412 1.52 1.21 -12.61
CA GLU A 412 0.34 0.33 -12.53
C GLU A 412 -0.53 0.37 -13.79
N ALA A 413 -0.36 1.38 -14.65
CA ALA A 413 -0.92 1.42 -16.01
C ALA A 413 0.01 0.75 -17.04
N GLY A 414 1.13 0.16 -16.63
CA GLY A 414 2.06 -0.57 -17.50
C GLY A 414 3.19 0.25 -18.12
N ALA A 415 3.28 1.55 -17.84
CA ALA A 415 4.37 2.39 -18.33
C ALA A 415 5.64 2.22 -17.47
N ILE A 416 6.76 2.70 -17.99
CA ILE A 416 8.07 2.62 -17.33
C ILE A 416 8.46 4.00 -16.85
N PHE A 417 8.68 4.15 -15.54
CA PHE A 417 9.16 5.39 -14.92
C PHE A 417 10.61 5.21 -14.42
N ARG A 418 11.57 5.99 -14.88
CA ARG A 418 12.98 5.91 -14.41
C ARG A 418 13.65 7.26 -14.33
N GLN A 419 14.74 7.35 -13.57
CA GLN A 419 15.64 8.50 -13.63
C GLN A 419 16.36 8.54 -14.99
N MET A 420 16.88 9.72 -15.39
CA MET A 420 17.56 9.87 -16.68
C MET A 420 18.80 8.99 -16.85
N ASP A 421 19.41 8.52 -15.75
CA ASP A 421 20.54 7.56 -15.77
C ASP A 421 20.07 6.09 -15.71
N HIS A 422 18.80 5.84 -16.01
CA HIS A 422 18.12 4.54 -15.97
C HIS A 422 17.98 3.89 -14.59
N THR A 423 18.46 4.54 -13.53
CA THR A 423 18.25 4.03 -12.17
C THR A 423 16.78 4.15 -11.77
N GLN A 424 16.35 3.31 -10.82
CA GLN A 424 15.00 3.41 -10.25
C GLN A 424 14.86 4.76 -9.54
N MET A 425 13.71 5.40 -9.70
CA MET A 425 13.34 6.54 -8.87
C MET A 425 13.10 6.04 -7.44
N THR A 426 13.64 6.77 -6.45
CA THR A 426 13.49 6.43 -5.04
C THR A 426 12.98 7.61 -4.23
N TYR A 427 12.29 7.30 -3.15
CA TYR A 427 11.53 8.21 -2.32
C TYR A 427 11.93 8.14 -0.84
N ASN A 428 11.38 9.04 -0.04
CA ASN A 428 11.75 9.27 1.35
C ASN A 428 13.26 9.50 1.52
N ARG A 429 13.89 10.25 0.60
CA ARG A 429 15.33 10.52 0.67
C ARG A 429 15.59 11.74 1.55
N LYS A 430 16.83 11.86 2.02
CA LYS A 430 17.28 13.08 2.72
C LYS A 430 17.24 14.31 1.82
N ASP A 431 17.55 14.14 0.53
CA ASP A 431 17.41 15.18 -0.48
C ASP A 431 16.15 14.88 -1.31
N SER A 432 15.10 15.67 -1.09
CA SER A 432 13.82 15.50 -1.77
C SER A 432 13.84 15.94 -3.24
N LEU A 433 14.94 16.53 -3.73
CA LEU A 433 15.04 16.98 -5.12
C LEU A 433 15.44 15.84 -6.06
N ASN A 434 14.68 15.71 -7.15
CA ASN A 434 14.98 14.83 -8.28
C ASN A 434 16.03 15.45 -9.19
N ARG A 435 17.27 15.53 -8.71
CA ARG A 435 18.37 16.21 -9.43
C ARG A 435 18.68 15.64 -10.81
N LYS A 436 18.44 14.35 -11.02
CA LYS A 436 18.73 13.67 -12.29
C LYS A 436 17.64 13.85 -13.33
N GLY A 437 16.48 14.42 -12.97
CA GLY A 437 15.29 14.35 -13.81
C GLY A 437 14.78 12.92 -13.99
N PHE A 438 13.78 12.74 -14.84
CA PHE A 438 13.17 11.44 -15.09
C PHE A 438 12.55 11.34 -16.48
N TYR A 439 12.29 10.10 -16.90
CA TYR A 439 11.47 9.81 -18.05
C TYR A 439 10.36 8.83 -17.71
N ILE A 440 9.26 8.97 -18.46
CA ILE A 440 8.16 8.01 -18.53
C ILE A 440 8.03 7.60 -19.99
N VAL A 441 8.09 6.29 -20.24
CA VAL A 441 7.86 5.74 -21.57
C VAL A 441 6.88 4.59 -21.50
N ASN A 442 6.06 4.48 -22.52
CA ASN A 442 5.08 3.41 -22.66
C ASN A 442 5.72 2.01 -22.76
N ARG A 443 6.96 1.90 -23.29
CA ARG A 443 7.71 0.63 -23.40
C ARG A 443 9.22 0.82 -23.54
N LYS A 444 9.98 -0.26 -23.30
CA LYS A 444 11.46 -0.26 -23.26
C LYS A 444 12.10 0.17 -24.59
N GLU A 445 11.51 -0.22 -25.72
CA GLU A 445 12.04 0.07 -27.05
C GLU A 445 11.94 1.56 -27.44
N ASN A 446 11.22 2.35 -26.65
CA ASN A 446 11.04 3.79 -26.84
C ASN A 446 11.87 4.64 -25.88
N ILE A 447 12.86 4.06 -25.19
CA ILE A 447 13.85 4.82 -24.42
C ILE A 447 14.86 5.44 -25.39
N PHE A 448 14.92 6.78 -25.44
CA PHE A 448 15.74 7.54 -26.39
C PHE A 448 16.95 8.28 -25.79
N ILE A 449 17.32 7.96 -24.55
CA ILE A 449 18.48 8.53 -23.85
C ILE A 449 19.51 7.47 -23.52
#